data_AF-A0A0P1KTR5-F1
#
_entry.id   AF-A0A0P1KTR5-F1
#
_cell.length_a   1.000
_cell.length_b   1.000
_cell.length_c   1.000
_cell.angle_alpha   90.00
_cell.angle_beta   90.00
_cell.angle_gamma   90.00
#
_symmetry.space_group_name_H-M   'P 1'
#
loop_
_entity.id
_entity.type
_entity.pdbx_description
1 polymer ?
#
loop_
_entity_poly.entity_id
_entity_poly.type
_entity_poly.pdbx_seq_one_letter_code
_entity_poly.pdbx_strand_id
1 'polypeptide(L)'
;MVKGVPRREYFGFSQFIFTTGILLLTFVWSLAPTLSAFKTEDASIRNEIITFTQELVELLPQRYWIIVFECVVLMAMLFTYLGLWMYNEDVLTVPLDDMRTITDNRANVVKFSSHQEFLDNYAFRESSGVMDLPITEVCRVLYEKD
;
A
#
# COMPACT_ATOMS: atom_id res chain seq x y z
N MET A 1 -26.55 -14.82 -12.34
CA MET A 1 -25.69 -14.29 -13.43
C MET A 1 -26.57 -13.74 -14.53
N VAL A 2 -26.77 -12.42 -14.56
CA VAL A 2 -27.47 -11.76 -15.68
C VAL A 2 -26.47 -11.63 -16.82
N LYS A 3 -26.77 -12.21 -17.99
CA LYS A 3 -26.00 -12.03 -19.23
C LYS A 3 -26.23 -10.59 -19.74
N GLY A 4 -25.58 -9.63 -19.10
CA GLY A 4 -25.57 -8.22 -19.48
C GLY A 4 -24.45 -7.97 -20.48
N VAL A 5 -24.76 -7.23 -21.55
CA VAL A 5 -23.86 -6.77 -22.62
C VAL A 5 -22.43 -6.47 -22.11
N PRO A 6 -21.37 -6.95 -22.79
CA PRO A 6 -19.97 -6.83 -22.34
C PRO A 6 -19.40 -5.39 -22.40
N ARG A 7 -20.22 -4.34 -22.32
CA ARG A 7 -19.76 -2.94 -22.35
C ARG A 7 -18.96 -2.54 -21.12
N ARG A 8 -19.21 -3.15 -19.97
CA ARG A 8 -18.60 -2.73 -18.68
C ARG A 8 -17.21 -3.31 -18.45
N GLU A 9 -16.89 -4.45 -19.05
CA GLU A 9 -15.59 -5.13 -18.88
C GLU A 9 -14.46 -4.38 -19.59
N TYR A 10 -14.71 -3.91 -20.83
CA TYR A 10 -13.71 -3.13 -21.58
C TYR A 10 -13.55 -1.69 -21.07
N PHE A 11 -14.54 -1.15 -20.36
CA PHE A 11 -14.48 0.22 -19.85
C PHE A 11 -13.32 0.39 -18.86
N GLY A 12 -13.23 -0.49 -17.85
CA GLY A 12 -12.16 -0.43 -16.84
C GLY A 12 -10.78 -0.62 -17.46
N PHE A 13 -10.63 -1.56 -18.39
CA PHE A 13 -9.38 -1.78 -19.12
C PHE A 13 -8.97 -0.55 -19.95
N SER A 14 -9.90 0.02 -20.73
CA SER A 14 -9.61 1.21 -21.54
C SER A 14 -9.26 2.43 -20.68
N GLN A 15 -9.96 2.62 -19.56
CA GLN A 15 -9.68 3.69 -18.62
C GLN A 15 -8.29 3.50 -17.99
N PHE A 16 -7.93 2.28 -17.60
CA PHE A 16 -6.61 1.99 -17.08
C PHE A 16 -5.52 2.34 -18.10
N ILE A 17 -5.58 1.82 -19.33
CA ILE A 17 -4.59 2.10 -20.37
C ILE A 17 -4.50 3.61 -20.67
N PHE A 18 -5.64 4.28 -20.77
CA PHE A 18 -5.69 5.72 -21.03
C PHE A 18 -5.06 6.54 -19.89
N THR A 19 -5.45 6.25 -18.64
CA THR A 19 -4.90 6.95 -17.47
C THR A 19 -3.42 6.68 -17.27
N THR A 20 -2.97 5.43 -17.43
CA THR A 20 -1.54 5.07 -17.40
C THR A 20 -0.78 5.74 -18.53
N GLY A 21 -1.34 5.78 -19.74
CA GLY A 21 -0.72 6.46 -20.88
C GLY A 21 -0.55 7.97 -20.64
N ILE A 22 -1.58 8.63 -20.10
CA ILE A 22 -1.49 10.04 -19.71
C ILE A 22 -0.44 10.24 -18.62
N LEU A 23 -0.44 9.40 -17.58
CA LEU A 23 0.52 9.50 -16.49
C LEU A 23 1.98 9.34 -16.95
N LEU A 24 2.24 8.39 -17.86
CA LEU A 24 3.57 8.24 -18.46
C LEU A 24 3.93 9.46 -19.32
N LEU A 25 2.99 9.98 -20.10
CA LEU A 25 3.21 11.18 -20.91
C LEU A 25 3.51 12.39 -20.01
N THR A 26 2.76 12.60 -18.93
CA THR A 26 2.99 13.72 -18.01
C THR A 26 4.33 13.61 -17.30
N PHE A 27 4.75 12.41 -16.93
CA PHE A 27 6.05 12.17 -16.31
C PHE A 27 7.21 12.43 -17.29
N VAL A 28 7.12 11.90 -18.51
CA VAL A 28 8.12 12.17 -19.56
C VAL A 28 8.16 13.66 -19.90
N TRP A 29 6.99 14.32 -19.93
CA TRP A 29 6.88 15.75 -20.18
C TRP A 29 7.50 16.60 -19.06
N SER A 30 7.27 16.23 -17.80
CA SER A 30 7.78 16.98 -16.64
C SER A 30 9.30 16.89 -16.54
N LEU A 31 9.90 15.74 -16.86
CA LEU A 31 11.35 15.53 -16.85
C LEU A 31 12.08 15.97 -18.14
N ALA A 32 11.36 16.33 -19.20
CA ALA A 32 11.98 16.73 -20.46
C ALA A 32 12.87 17.98 -20.29
N PRO A 33 14.10 18.01 -20.83
CA PRO A 33 14.96 19.18 -20.77
C PRO A 33 14.40 20.35 -21.59
N THR A 34 14.85 21.57 -21.29
CA THR A 34 14.55 22.75 -22.09
C THR A 34 15.38 22.74 -23.37
N LEU A 35 14.70 22.82 -24.52
CA LEU A 35 15.34 22.72 -25.83
C LEU A 35 16.18 23.95 -26.19
N SER A 36 15.88 25.12 -25.60
CA SER A 36 16.66 26.35 -25.76
C SER A 36 18.14 26.20 -25.40
N ALA A 37 18.49 25.30 -24.48
CA ALA A 37 19.87 25.05 -24.08
C ALA A 37 20.74 24.47 -25.21
N PHE A 38 20.12 23.92 -26.26
CA PHE A 38 20.81 23.28 -27.38
C PHE A 38 20.90 24.16 -28.64
N LYS A 39 20.45 25.42 -28.56
CA LYS A 39 20.51 26.38 -29.66
C LYS A 39 21.97 26.76 -29.92
N THR A 40 22.40 26.62 -31.17
CA THR A 40 23.75 27.01 -31.62
C THR A 40 23.67 28.36 -32.36
N GLU A 41 24.75 29.14 -32.39
CA GLU A 41 24.76 30.48 -33.02
C GLU A 41 24.55 30.45 -34.55
N ASP A 42 24.81 29.31 -35.19
CA ASP A 42 24.67 29.16 -36.64
C ASP A 42 23.19 29.10 -37.10
N ALA A 43 22.85 29.87 -38.14
CA ALA A 43 21.54 29.85 -38.77
C ALA A 43 21.30 28.51 -39.51
N SER A 44 20.73 27.55 -38.79
CA SER A 44 20.45 26.20 -39.28
C SER A 44 18.97 25.85 -39.12
N ILE A 45 18.45 24.99 -40.00
CA ILE A 45 17.08 24.44 -39.94
C ILE A 45 16.76 23.87 -38.55
N ARG A 46 17.77 23.35 -37.85
CA ARG A 46 17.67 22.84 -36.47
C ARG A 46 17.17 23.92 -35.50
N ASN A 47 17.64 25.15 -35.62
CA ASN A 47 17.25 26.23 -34.73
C ASN A 47 15.79 26.66 -34.93
N GLU A 48 15.28 26.61 -36.17
CA GLU A 48 13.87 26.91 -36.47
C GLU A 48 12.93 25.85 -35.88
N ILE A 49 13.32 24.58 -35.96
CA ILE A 49 12.56 23.48 -35.33
C ILE A 49 12.59 23.64 -33.81
N ILE A 50 13.72 24.01 -33.22
CA ILE A 50 13.84 24.26 -31.76
C ILE A 50 12.93 25.42 -31.33
N THR A 51 12.89 26.53 -32.08
CA THR A 51 12.02 27.67 -31.74
C THR A 51 10.55 27.31 -31.85
N PHE A 52 10.14 26.63 -32.93
CA PHE A 52 8.75 26.19 -33.10
C PHE A 52 8.31 25.20 -32.01
N THR A 53 9.16 24.22 -31.70
CA THR A 53 8.86 23.26 -30.63
C THR A 53 8.79 23.93 -29.25
N GLN A 54 9.57 24.97 -29.02
CA GLN A 54 9.52 25.71 -27.77
C GLN A 54 8.23 26.52 -27.62
N GLU A 55 7.74 27.14 -28.69
CA GLU A 55 6.42 27.80 -28.69
C GLU A 55 5.29 26.79 -28.40
N LEU A 56 5.36 25.59 -28.97
CA LEU A 56 4.42 24.51 -28.64
C LEU A 56 4.54 24.05 -27.18
N VAL A 57 5.74 24.07 -26.61
CA VAL A 57 5.99 23.74 -25.20
C VAL A 57 5.36 24.78 -24.26
N GLU A 58 5.39 26.05 -24.63
CA GLU A 58 4.81 27.15 -23.84
C GLU A 58 3.28 27.13 -23.80
N LEU A 59 2.62 26.49 -24.78
CA LEU A 59 1.18 26.24 -24.77
C LEU A 59 0.74 25.19 -23.74
N LEU A 60 1.64 24.28 -23.36
CA LEU A 60 1.37 23.23 -22.38
C LEU A 60 1.54 23.76 -20.94
N PRO A 61 0.94 23.10 -19.94
CA PRO A 61 1.06 23.54 -18.54
C PRO A 61 2.52 23.62 -18.11
N GLN A 62 2.83 24.65 -17.30
CA GLN A 62 4.17 24.89 -16.79
C GLN A 62 4.71 23.65 -16.03
N ARG A 63 5.84 23.12 -16.52
CA ARG A 63 6.48 21.89 -16.00
C ARG A 63 6.79 21.95 -14.51
N TYR A 64 7.17 23.14 -14.01
CA TYR A 64 7.47 23.36 -12.60
C TYR A 64 6.32 22.92 -11.67
N TRP A 65 5.10 23.35 -11.98
CA TRP A 65 3.93 23.02 -11.16
C TRP A 65 3.55 21.54 -11.25
N ILE A 66 3.80 20.90 -12.39
CA ILE A 66 3.60 19.45 -12.55
C ILE A 66 4.56 18.69 -11.62
N ILE A 67 5.85 19.06 -11.61
CA ILE A 67 6.85 18.43 -10.72
C ILE A 67 6.47 18.64 -9.25
N VAL A 68 6.09 19.86 -8.87
CA VAL A 68 5.66 20.15 -7.49
C VAL A 68 4.48 19.25 -7.11
N PHE A 69 3.48 19.10 -7.99
CA PHE A 69 2.34 18.23 -7.76
C PHE A 69 2.75 16.75 -7.63
N GLU A 70 3.60 16.24 -8.53
CA GLU A 70 4.13 14.88 -8.47
C GLU A 70 4.87 14.62 -7.14
N CYS A 71 5.72 15.55 -6.70
CA CYS A 71 6.41 15.45 -5.42
C CYS A 71 5.44 15.45 -4.23
N VAL A 72 4.41 16.31 -4.24
CA VAL A 72 3.40 16.36 -3.18
C VAL A 72 2.64 15.04 -3.10
N VAL A 73 2.22 14.47 -4.24
CA VAL A 73 1.53 13.17 -4.29
C VAL A 73 2.44 12.06 -3.76
N LEU A 74 3.71 12.01 -4.17
CA LEU A 74 4.66 11.01 -3.68
C LEU A 74 4.89 11.12 -2.17
N MET A 75 5.04 12.33 -1.65
CA MET A 75 5.20 12.55 -0.21
C MET A 75 3.93 12.20 0.56
N ALA A 76 2.74 12.50 0.00
CA ALA A 76 1.47 12.09 0.59
C ALA A 76 1.34 10.56 0.65
N MET A 77 1.69 9.85 -0.43
CA MET A 77 1.70 8.39 -0.46
C MET A 77 2.66 7.81 0.58
N LEU A 78 3.89 8.32 0.65
CA LEU A 78 4.88 7.91 1.64
C LEU A 78 4.35 8.11 3.07
N PHE A 79 3.78 9.29 3.35
CA PHE A 79 3.20 9.60 4.65
C PHE A 79 2.06 8.65 5.01
N THR A 80 1.17 8.35 4.05
CA THR A 80 0.08 7.39 4.29
C THR A 80 0.61 5.99 4.58
N TYR A 81 1.65 5.53 3.88
CA TYR A 81 2.21 4.19 4.12
C TYR A 81 2.92 4.09 5.46
N LEU A 82 3.72 5.11 5.83
CA LEU A 82 4.34 5.15 7.15
C LEU A 82 3.28 5.20 8.26
N GLY A 83 2.25 6.03 8.10
CA GLY A 83 1.15 6.12 9.04
C GLY A 83 0.38 4.81 9.18
N LEU A 84 0.09 4.12 8.08
CA LEU A 84 -0.57 2.81 8.11
C LEU A 84 0.30 1.75 8.78
N TRP A 85 1.61 1.76 8.49
CA TRP A 85 2.57 0.83 9.07
C TRP A 85 2.66 1.01 10.59
N MET A 86 2.89 2.24 11.06
CA MET A 86 2.91 2.55 12.49
C MET A 86 1.58 2.22 13.16
N TYR A 87 0.44 2.53 12.53
CA TYR A 87 -0.86 2.20 13.09
C TYR A 87 -1.07 0.68 13.21
N ASN A 88 -0.63 -0.08 12.22
CA ASN A 88 -0.70 -1.54 12.27
C ASN A 88 0.18 -2.11 13.39
N GLU A 89 1.41 -1.60 13.56
CA GLU A 89 2.35 -2.09 14.58
C GLU A 89 1.94 -1.65 16.00
N ASP A 90 1.66 -0.37 16.21
CA ASP A 90 1.48 0.19 17.56
C ASP A 90 0.04 0.09 18.09
N VAL A 91 -0.96 0.01 17.19
CA VAL A 91 -2.38 0.05 17.60
C VAL A 91 -3.10 -1.26 17.34
N LEU A 92 -2.92 -1.86 16.16
CA LEU A 92 -3.64 -3.10 15.80
C LEU A 92 -2.92 -4.37 16.25
N THR A 93 -1.59 -4.37 16.24
CA THR A 93 -0.81 -5.53 16.65
C THR A 93 -0.73 -5.57 18.17
N VAL A 94 -1.06 -6.72 18.73
CA VAL A 94 -0.97 -6.94 20.18
C VAL A 94 0.52 -7.10 20.57
N PRO A 95 0.96 -6.61 21.75
CA PRO A 95 2.32 -6.83 22.22
C PRO A 95 2.73 -8.31 22.16
N LEU A 96 3.98 -8.58 21.78
CA LEU A 96 4.49 -9.95 21.62
C LEU A 96 4.45 -10.80 22.91
N ASP A 97 4.39 -10.15 24.07
CA ASP A 97 4.32 -10.81 25.37
C ASP A 97 2.88 -11.13 25.83
N ASP A 98 1.87 -10.72 25.07
CA ASP A 98 0.47 -10.97 25.40
C ASP A 98 0.06 -12.40 24.97
N MET A 99 -0.67 -13.09 25.83
CA MET A 99 -1.29 -14.39 25.53
C MET A 99 -2.22 -14.34 24.31
N ARG A 100 -2.81 -13.17 24.03
CA ARG A 100 -3.64 -12.91 22.83
C ARG A 100 -2.90 -13.05 21.50
N THR A 101 -1.57 -13.16 21.52
CA THR A 101 -0.77 -13.45 20.32
C THR A 101 -0.94 -14.90 19.86
N ILE A 102 -1.34 -15.80 20.77
CA ILE A 102 -1.53 -17.25 20.52
C ILE A 102 -3.02 -17.60 20.52
N THR A 103 -3.85 -16.81 21.21
CA THR A 103 -5.28 -17.06 21.39
C THR A 103 -6.14 -16.09 20.58
N ASP A 104 -7.40 -16.47 20.31
CA ASP A 104 -8.32 -15.56 19.62
C ASP A 104 -8.94 -14.53 20.58
N ASN A 105 -9.70 -13.57 20.04
CA ASN A 105 -10.37 -12.55 20.85
C ASN A 105 -11.51 -13.10 21.74
N ARG A 106 -11.88 -14.37 21.62
CA ARG A 106 -12.96 -15.02 22.40
C ARG A 106 -12.42 -15.97 23.47
N ALA A 107 -11.13 -16.29 23.45
CA ALA A 107 -10.48 -17.16 24.41
C ALA A 107 -10.58 -16.59 25.83
N ASN A 108 -10.98 -17.45 26.77
CA ASN A 108 -11.10 -17.08 28.17
C ASN A 108 -9.75 -17.32 28.86
N VAL A 109 -8.93 -16.27 28.96
CA VAL A 109 -7.59 -16.34 29.55
C VAL A 109 -7.67 -16.18 31.08
N VAL A 110 -7.02 -17.07 31.81
CA VAL A 110 -6.91 -16.99 33.27
C VAL A 110 -6.05 -15.79 33.63
N LYS A 111 -6.59 -14.87 34.44
CA LYS A 111 -5.81 -13.75 34.99
C LYS A 111 -4.98 -14.23 36.18
N PHE A 112 -3.67 -14.23 36.03
CA PHE A 112 -2.72 -14.54 37.10
C PHE A 112 -2.26 -13.25 37.81
N SER A 113 -1.94 -13.35 39.09
CA SER A 113 -1.51 -12.21 39.91
C SER A 113 -0.02 -11.92 39.82
N SER A 114 0.79 -12.92 39.46
CA SER A 114 2.25 -12.83 39.28
C SER A 114 2.74 -13.78 38.20
N HIS A 115 3.86 -13.42 37.54
CA HIS A 115 4.51 -14.28 36.54
C HIS A 115 5.00 -15.61 37.13
N GLN A 116 5.41 -15.65 38.41
CA GLN A 116 5.75 -16.91 39.09
C GLN A 116 4.54 -17.86 39.16
N GLU A 117 3.35 -17.33 39.45
CA GLU A 117 2.12 -18.11 39.55
C GLU A 117 1.77 -18.78 38.21
N PHE A 118 2.03 -18.07 37.10
CA PHE A 118 1.88 -18.59 35.75
C PHE A 118 2.82 -19.79 35.50
N LEU A 119 4.10 -19.65 35.82
CA LEU A 119 5.11 -20.68 35.60
C LEU A 119 4.83 -21.96 36.42
N ASP A 120 4.48 -21.80 37.69
CA ASP A 120 4.31 -22.93 38.60
C ASP A 120 3.02 -23.71 38.31
N ASN A 121 1.93 -23.02 37.96
CA ASN A 121 0.60 -23.64 37.86
C ASN A 121 0.12 -23.88 36.43
N TYR A 122 0.58 -23.10 35.45
CA TYR A 122 -0.04 -23.05 34.13
C TYR A 122 0.92 -23.34 32.97
N ALA A 123 2.18 -22.90 33.02
CA ALA A 123 3.13 -23.03 31.90
C ALA A 123 3.38 -24.48 31.44
N PHE A 124 3.33 -25.43 32.37
CA PHE A 124 3.58 -26.86 32.11
C PHE A 124 2.33 -27.74 32.27
N ARG A 125 1.14 -27.13 32.38
CA ARG A 125 -0.14 -27.85 32.46
C ARG A 125 -0.96 -27.64 31.19
N GLU A 126 -1.85 -28.58 30.92
CA GLU A 126 -2.57 -28.71 29.65
C GLU A 126 -3.38 -27.47 29.25
N SER A 127 -3.78 -26.62 30.20
CA SER A 127 -4.52 -25.40 29.89
C SER A 127 -3.64 -24.21 29.51
N SER A 128 -2.31 -24.21 29.74
CA SER A 128 -1.39 -23.10 29.44
C SER A 128 -1.89 -21.69 29.81
N GLY A 129 -2.83 -21.56 30.76
CA GLY A 129 -3.46 -20.29 31.13
C GLY A 129 -4.65 -19.86 30.27
N VAL A 130 -5.10 -20.69 29.33
CA VAL A 130 -6.33 -20.53 28.55
C VAL A 130 -7.35 -21.56 29.07
N MET A 131 -8.53 -21.11 29.51
CA MET A 131 -9.64 -22.02 29.84
C MET A 131 -10.32 -22.52 28.56
N ASP A 132 -9.55 -23.26 27.76
CA ASP A 132 -10.04 -23.90 26.55
C ASP A 132 -9.52 -25.34 26.48
N LEU A 133 -10.09 -26.14 25.57
CA LEU A 133 -9.59 -27.48 25.32
C LEU A 133 -8.15 -27.40 24.78
N PRO A 134 -7.21 -28.21 25.30
CA PRO A 134 -5.87 -28.27 24.73
C PRO A 134 -5.96 -28.60 23.24
N ILE A 135 -5.08 -28.02 22.41
CA ILE A 135 -5.22 -28.07 20.94
C ILE A 135 -5.23 -29.50 20.38
N THR A 136 -4.57 -30.43 21.09
CA THR A 136 -4.61 -31.88 20.82
C THR A 136 -6.01 -32.48 20.98
N GLU A 137 -6.83 -31.93 21.88
CA GLU A 137 -8.19 -32.39 22.17
C GLU A 137 -9.28 -31.68 21.37
N VAL A 138 -8.97 -30.50 20.82
CA VAL A 138 -9.89 -29.78 19.91
C VAL A 138 -10.24 -30.62 18.69
N CYS A 139 -9.25 -31.28 18.08
CA CYS A 139 -9.50 -32.17 16.94
C CYS A 139 -10.31 -33.40 17.33
N ARG A 140 -10.12 -33.94 18.54
CA ARG A 140 -10.95 -35.04 19.05
C ARG A 140 -12.40 -34.57 19.15
N VAL A 141 -12.68 -33.49 19.86
CA VAL A 141 -14.06 -32.99 20.05
C VAL A 141 -14.75 -32.59 18.73
N LEU A 142 -14.04 -32.02 17.76
CA LEU A 142 -14.63 -31.58 16.48
C LEU A 142 -14.88 -32.72 15.48
N TYR A 143 -14.09 -33.78 15.51
CA TYR A 143 -14.09 -34.81 14.47
C TYR A 143 -14.39 -36.22 14.99
N GLU A 144 -14.38 -36.44 16.29
CA GLU A 144 -14.90 -37.66 16.91
C GLU A 144 -16.42 -37.64 16.74
N LYS A 145 -16.89 -38.32 15.69
CA LYS A 145 -18.31 -38.60 15.51
C LYS A 145 -18.80 -39.41 16.71
N ASP A 146 -19.98 -39.06 17.21
CA ASP A 146 -20.75 -39.82 18.21
C ASP A 146 -20.71 -41.34 17.97
#